data_AF-A0A8H3EU17-F1
#
_entry.id   AF-A0A8H3EU17-F1
#
_cell.length_a   1.000
_cell.length_b   1.000
_cell.length_c   1.000
_cell.angle_alpha   90.00
_cell.angle_beta   90.00
_cell.angle_gamma   90.00
#
_symmetry.space_group_name_H-M   'P 1'
#
loop_
_entity.id
_entity.type
_entity.pdbx_description
1 polymer ?
#
loop_
_entity_poly.entity_id
_entity_poly.type
_entity_poly.pdbx_seq_one_letter_code
_entity_poly.pdbx_strand_id
1 'polypeptide(L)'
;MDQREARRPPEYILEIFADPTSIKDVVRGVLHTIFFHRYFPCHSPGTLDVLDLTLPVVTNPELETLIDTRVGQLVRQLSSDTSPQGSVRGQLAVQFFEKKRKKGGGLGWFSGGKAEEEICWEIWRLEVTLATPKTELGSGSLLRKEQV
;
A
#
# COMPACT_ATOMS: atom_id res chain seq x y z
N MET A 1 -7.47 35.85 10.39
CA MET A 1 -8.51 34.82 10.14
C MET A 1 -8.01 34.00 8.96
N ASP A 2 -7.31 32.91 9.23
CA ASP A 2 -6.65 32.10 8.22
C ASP A 2 -7.69 31.14 7.61
N GLN A 3 -8.13 31.45 6.40
CA GLN A 3 -8.91 30.53 5.58
C GLN A 3 -7.96 29.39 5.21
N ARG A 4 -7.97 28.31 5.99
CA ARG A 4 -7.38 27.04 5.58
C ARG A 4 -8.15 26.56 4.36
N GLU A 5 -7.74 27.05 3.20
CA GLU A 5 -8.13 26.57 1.89
C GLU A 5 -8.09 25.04 1.95
N ALA A 6 -9.16 24.39 1.50
CA ALA A 6 -9.25 22.93 1.41
C ALA A 6 -8.26 22.46 0.33
N ARG A 7 -6.97 22.52 0.67
CA ARG A 7 -5.89 22.03 -0.15
C ARG A 7 -6.13 20.54 -0.32
N ARG A 8 -6.11 20.07 -1.57
CA ARG A 8 -6.15 18.64 -1.85
C ARG A 8 -5.08 17.97 -0.99
N PRO A 9 -5.40 16.83 -0.33
CA PRO A 9 -4.42 16.15 0.49
C PRO A 9 -3.20 15.79 -0.39
N PRO A 10 -1.97 15.91 0.13
CA PRO A 10 -0.80 15.38 -0.54
C PRO A 10 -1.00 13.90 -0.88
N GLU A 11 -0.57 13.54 -2.09
CA GLU A 11 -0.69 12.22 -2.65
C GLU A 11 0.68 11.72 -3.10
N TYR A 12 1.05 10.53 -2.60
CA TYR A 12 2.31 9.88 -2.92
C TYR A 12 2.02 8.57 -3.65
N ILE A 13 2.72 8.35 -4.77
CA ILE A 13 2.59 7.12 -5.55
C ILE A 13 3.90 6.35 -5.43
N LEU A 14 3.80 5.10 -4.98
CA LEU A 14 4.91 4.17 -4.87
C LEU A 14 4.69 3.06 -5.88
N GLU A 15 5.55 2.98 -6.88
CA GLU A 15 5.58 1.88 -7.83
C GLU A 15 6.45 0.76 -7.27
N ILE A 16 5.86 -0.42 -7.07
CA ILE A 16 6.50 -1.58 -6.46
C ILE A 16 6.59 -2.68 -7.51
N PHE A 17 7.81 -3.10 -7.81
CA PHE A 17 8.11 -4.21 -8.70
C PHE A 17 8.83 -5.29 -7.90
N ALA A 18 8.23 -6.47 -7.81
CA ALA A 18 8.84 -7.60 -7.13
C ALA A 18 8.41 -8.92 -7.77
N ASP A 19 9.19 -9.97 -7.55
CA ASP A 19 8.85 -11.32 -7.98
C ASP A 19 7.75 -11.94 -7.10
N PRO A 20 7.09 -13.02 -7.54
CA PRO A 20 5.99 -13.63 -6.80
C PRO A 20 6.36 -14.18 -5.41
N THR A 21 7.64 -14.49 -5.17
CA THR A 21 8.10 -15.04 -3.89
C THR A 21 8.31 -13.94 -2.84
N SER A 22 8.71 -12.74 -3.26
CA SER A 22 9.03 -11.63 -2.35
C SER A 22 7.91 -10.60 -2.23
N ILE A 23 6.97 -10.52 -3.17
CA ILE A 23 6.01 -9.42 -3.24
C ILE A 23 5.19 -9.22 -1.96
N LYS A 24 4.81 -10.33 -1.31
CA LYS A 24 4.02 -10.29 -0.08
C LYS A 24 4.78 -9.54 1.01
N ASP A 25 6.04 -9.88 1.20
CA ASP A 25 6.87 -9.33 2.26
C ASP A 25 7.30 -7.89 1.95
N VAL A 26 7.56 -7.57 0.67
CA VAL A 26 7.85 -6.21 0.21
C VAL A 26 6.68 -5.26 0.48
N VAL A 27 5.46 -5.60 0.03
CA VAL A 27 4.28 -4.75 0.25
C VAL A 27 3.98 -4.61 1.74
N ARG A 28 4.11 -5.70 2.51
CA ARG A 28 3.98 -5.69 3.98
C ARG A 28 4.98 -4.73 4.63
N GLY A 29 6.25 -4.78 4.23
CA GLY A 29 7.31 -3.90 4.74
C GLY A 29 7.05 -2.41 4.46
N VAL A 30 6.62 -2.09 3.23
CA VAL A 30 6.26 -0.72 2.84
C VAL A 30 5.10 -0.20 3.70
N LEU A 31 4.04 -0.99 3.87
CA LEU A 31 2.90 -0.58 4.70
C LEU A 31 3.31 -0.34 6.16
N HIS A 32 4.11 -1.24 6.74
CA HIS A 32 4.62 -1.06 8.10
C HIS A 32 5.44 0.22 8.25
N THR A 33 6.29 0.53 7.27
CA THR A 33 7.11 1.75 7.28
C THR A 33 6.25 3.02 7.18
N ILE A 34 5.22 3.00 6.32
CA ILE A 34 4.25 4.12 6.21
C ILE A 34 3.54 4.34 7.55
N PHE A 35 3.00 3.27 8.15
CA PHE A 35 2.31 3.39 9.44
C PHE A 35 3.26 3.80 10.55
N PHE A 36 4.51 3.31 10.58
CA PHE A 36 5.50 3.72 11.57
C PHE A 36 5.72 5.24 11.59
N HIS A 37 5.77 5.88 10.42
CA HIS A 37 5.92 7.33 10.31
C HIS A 37 4.63 8.13 10.48
N ARG A 38 3.49 7.48 10.68
CA ARG A 38 2.16 8.12 10.79
C ARG A 38 1.37 7.69 12.04
N TYR A 39 1.89 6.73 12.81
CA TYR A 39 1.29 6.25 14.04
C TYR A 39 1.70 7.18 15.20
N PHE A 40 0.79 8.09 15.55
CA PHE A 40 1.01 9.12 16.58
C PHE A 40 1.19 8.61 18.02
N PRO A 41 0.58 7.48 18.46
CA PRO A 41 0.80 7.00 19.82
C PRO A 41 2.27 6.67 20.10
N CYS A 42 2.71 6.94 21.33
CA CYS A 42 4.01 6.49 21.81
C CYS A 42 4.02 4.96 21.84
N HIS A 43 4.93 4.35 21.07
CA HIS A 43 5.10 2.91 21.00
C HIS A 43 6.60 2.59 20.95
N SER A 44 6.97 1.41 21.42
CA SER A 44 8.32 0.91 21.22
C SER A 44 8.48 0.52 19.75
N PRO A 45 9.55 0.97 19.06
CA PRO A 45 9.79 0.56 17.69
C PRO A 45 10.16 -0.92 17.65
N GLY A 46 9.54 -1.67 16.73
CA GLY A 46 10.02 -2.98 16.33
C GLY A 46 10.81 -2.91 15.03
N THR A 47 11.36 -4.06 14.61
CA THR A 47 12.07 -4.21 13.33
C THR A 47 11.49 -5.36 12.52
N LEU A 48 11.46 -5.20 11.20
CA LEU A 48 11.07 -6.22 10.24
C LEU A 48 12.12 -6.29 9.13
N ASP A 49 12.69 -7.48 8.93
CA ASP A 49 13.61 -7.70 7.82
C ASP A 49 12.83 -8.03 6.54
N VAL A 50 13.14 -7.29 5.48
CA VAL A 50 12.58 -7.46 4.14
C VAL A 50 13.74 -7.42 3.15
N LEU A 51 14.01 -8.56 2.53
CA LEU A 51 15.21 -8.76 1.70
C LEU A 51 16.48 -8.45 2.51
N ASP A 52 17.28 -7.48 2.07
CA ASP A 52 18.51 -6.99 2.68
C ASP A 52 18.31 -5.70 3.52
N LEU A 53 17.06 -5.31 3.77
CA LEU A 53 16.70 -4.13 4.53
C LEU A 53 16.05 -4.48 5.87
N THR A 54 16.46 -3.80 6.93
CA THR A 54 15.77 -3.82 8.23
C THR A 54 14.90 -2.57 8.35
N LEU A 55 13.58 -2.75 8.31
CA LEU A 55 12.60 -1.67 8.31
C LEU A 55 11.97 -1.48 9.69
N PRO A 56 11.60 -0.25 10.08
CA PRO A 56 10.90 0.01 11.34
C PRO A 56 9.43 -0.40 11.24
N VAL A 57 8.88 -0.91 12.35
CA VAL A 57 7.47 -1.34 12.43
C VAL A 57 6.82 -0.92 13.74
N VAL A 58 5.52 -0.61 13.66
CA VAL A 58 4.65 -0.42 14.82
C VAL A 58 4.23 -1.78 15.36
N THR A 59 4.60 -2.10 16.60
CA THR A 59 4.22 -3.36 17.26
C THR A 59 2.78 -3.28 17.78
N ASN A 60 1.80 -3.39 16.88
CA ASN A 60 0.38 -3.37 17.21
C ASN A 60 -0.33 -4.54 16.51
N PRO A 61 -0.92 -5.50 17.25
CA PRO A 61 -1.45 -6.74 16.69
C PRO A 61 -2.67 -6.52 15.79
N GLU A 62 -3.49 -5.50 16.06
CA GLU A 62 -4.65 -5.16 15.23
C GLU A 62 -4.21 -4.60 13.88
N LEU A 63 -3.23 -3.68 13.90
CA LEU A 63 -2.63 -3.13 12.69
C LEU A 63 -1.91 -4.21 11.87
N GLU A 64 -1.13 -5.07 12.52
CA GLU A 64 -0.46 -6.21 11.88
C GLU A 64 -1.48 -7.13 11.18
N THR A 65 -2.56 -7.50 11.87
CA THR A 65 -3.62 -8.33 11.30
C THR A 65 -4.30 -7.66 10.11
N LEU A 66 -4.54 -6.34 10.20
CA LEU A 66 -5.15 -5.57 9.12
C LEU A 66 -4.23 -5.55 7.88
N ILE A 67 -2.94 -5.26 8.07
CA ILE A 67 -1.94 -5.27 7.02
C ILE A 67 -1.88 -6.66 6.37
N ASP A 68 -1.72 -7.72 7.16
CA ASP A 68 -1.61 -9.09 6.64
C ASP A 68 -2.85 -9.51 5.86
N THR A 69 -4.04 -9.10 6.32
CA THR A 69 -5.31 -9.36 5.61
C THR A 69 -5.35 -8.65 4.26
N ARG A 70 -5.00 -7.36 4.20
CA ARG A 70 -5.04 -6.56 2.96
C ARG A 70 -3.98 -6.99 1.96
N VAL A 71 -2.77 -7.28 2.43
CA VAL A 71 -1.69 -7.84 1.60
C VAL A 71 -2.09 -9.20 1.05
N GLY A 72 -2.65 -10.09 1.90
CA GLY A 72 -3.14 -11.40 1.46
C GLY A 72 -4.24 -11.31 0.39
N GLN A 73 -5.15 -10.33 0.51
CA GLN A 73 -6.16 -10.05 -0.52
C GLN A 73 -5.52 -9.59 -1.83
N LEU A 74 -4.58 -8.64 -1.77
CA LEU A 74 -3.87 -8.16 -2.95
C LEU A 74 -3.13 -9.29 -3.67
N VAL A 75 -2.36 -10.11 -2.94
CA VAL A 75 -1.60 -11.21 -3.54
C VAL A 75 -2.52 -12.21 -4.23
N ARG A 76 -3.68 -12.53 -3.65
CA ARG A 76 -4.66 -13.42 -4.30
C ARG A 76 -5.23 -12.81 -5.59
N GLN A 77 -5.51 -11.50 -5.59
CA GLN A 77 -5.97 -10.80 -6.79
C GLN A 77 -4.90 -10.84 -7.89
N LEU A 78 -3.65 -10.56 -7.54
CA LEU A 78 -2.50 -10.66 -8.45
C LEU A 78 -2.34 -12.08 -9.01
N SER A 79 -2.47 -13.13 -8.19
CA SER A 79 -2.35 -14.50 -8.70
C SER A 79 -3.51 -14.95 -9.60
N SER A 80 -4.68 -14.31 -9.49
CA SER A 80 -5.86 -14.65 -10.30
C SER A 80 -5.89 -13.99 -11.68
N ASP A 81 -5.12 -12.92 -11.86
CA ASP A 81 -5.12 -12.10 -13.07
C ASP A 81 -4.08 -12.63 -14.07
N THR A 82 -4.41 -13.74 -14.72
CA THR A 82 -3.56 -14.35 -15.77
C THR A 82 -3.82 -13.65 -17.10
N SER A 83 -3.39 -12.39 -17.23
CA SER A 83 -3.51 -11.67 -18.50
C SER A 83 -2.56 -12.31 -19.54
N PRO A 84 -3.02 -12.71 -20.74
CA PRO A 84 -2.19 -13.39 -21.74
C PRO A 84 -1.09 -12.52 -22.37
N GLN A 85 -1.10 -11.19 -22.12
CA GLN A 85 -0.31 -10.20 -22.85
C GLN A 85 0.35 -9.13 -21.98
N GLY A 86 0.23 -9.18 -20.66
CA GLY A 86 0.70 -8.08 -19.80
C GLY A 86 1.15 -8.51 -18.41
N SER A 87 2.09 -7.74 -17.85
CA SER A 87 2.49 -7.80 -16.43
C SER A 87 1.27 -7.80 -15.52
N VAL A 88 1.22 -8.70 -14.53
CA VAL A 88 0.12 -8.72 -13.56
C VAL A 88 0.26 -7.53 -12.61
N ARG A 89 -0.81 -6.74 -12.44
CA ARG A 89 -0.81 -5.51 -11.63
C ARG A 89 -1.94 -5.48 -10.62
N GLY A 90 -1.73 -4.75 -9.54
CA GLY A 90 -2.68 -4.55 -8.47
C GLY A 90 -2.38 -3.25 -7.73
N GLN A 91 -3.29 -2.82 -6.86
CA GLN A 91 -3.14 -1.55 -6.15
C GLN A 91 -3.68 -1.63 -4.73
N LEU A 92 -3.02 -0.90 -3.83
CA LEU A 92 -3.49 -0.62 -2.48
C LEU A 92 -3.39 0.88 -2.23
N ALA A 93 -4.27 1.41 -1.37
CA ALA A 93 -4.20 2.80 -0.93
C ALA A 93 -4.32 2.88 0.59
N VAL A 94 -3.45 3.69 1.19
CA VAL A 94 -3.53 4.10 2.60
C VAL A 94 -3.98 5.56 2.61
N GLN A 95 -5.00 5.86 3.40
CA GLN A 95 -5.55 7.21 3.53
C GLN A 95 -5.64 7.56 5.01
N PHE A 96 -5.10 8.72 5.37
CA PHE A 96 -5.14 9.21 6.74
C PHE A 96 -6.21 10.28 6.88
N PHE A 97 -7.04 10.14 7.91
CA PHE A 97 -8.18 11.03 8.17
C PHE A 97 -8.04 11.71 9.53
N GLU A 98 -8.53 12.95 9.63
CA GLU A 98 -8.71 13.69 10.88
C GLU A 98 -10.21 13.79 11.19
N LYS A 99 -10.60 13.42 12.42
CA LYS A 99 -11.97 13.61 12.90
C LYS A 99 -12.15 15.02 13.44
N LYS A 100 -12.94 15.84 12.73
CA LYS A 100 -13.23 17.21 13.14
C LYS A 100 -14.63 17.29 13.74
N ARG A 101 -14.69 17.65 15.02
CA ARG A 101 -15.95 18.04 15.67
C ARG A 101 -16.24 19.49 15.32
N LYS A 102 -17.34 19.79 14.64
CA LYS A 102 -17.79 21.18 14.46
C LYS A 102 -18.07 21.80 15.84
N LYS A 103 -17.35 22.86 16.19
CA LYS A 103 -17.66 23.68 17.38
C LYS A 103 -18.97 24.40 17.09
N GLY A 104 -20.06 23.97 17.73
CA GLY A 104 -21.37 24.59 17.58
C GLY A 104 -21.27 26.09 17.87
N GLY A 105 -21.52 26.93 16.86
CA GLY A 105 -21.53 28.37 17.02
C GLY A 105 -22.75 28.80 17.83
N GLY A 106 -22.52 29.39 19.01
CA GLY A 106 -23.41 30.31 19.74
C GLY A 106 -24.82 29.86 20.17
N LEU A 107 -25.41 28.82 19.58
CA LEU A 107 -26.82 28.47 19.70
C LEU A 107 -27.00 26.94 19.84
N GLY A 108 -26.08 26.28 20.55
CA GLY A 108 -25.90 24.82 20.60
C GLY A 108 -26.93 24.01 21.40
N TRP A 109 -28.18 24.47 21.50
CA TRP A 109 -29.26 23.79 22.25
C TRP A 109 -30.45 23.35 21.39
N PHE A 110 -30.51 23.71 20.10
CA PHE A 110 -31.67 23.41 19.24
C PHE A 110 -31.38 22.63 17.94
N SER A 111 -30.19 22.07 17.75
CA SER A 111 -29.94 21.22 16.59
C SER A 111 -29.26 19.92 17.01
N GLY A 112 -30.09 18.89 17.19
CA GLY A 112 -29.67 17.51 17.35
C GLY A 112 -29.05 17.02 16.04
N GLY A 113 -27.73 16.97 15.99
CA GLY A 113 -27.00 16.47 14.82
C GLY A 113 -25.53 16.82 14.87
N LYS A 114 -24.77 16.21 15.78
CA LYS A 114 -23.30 16.24 15.72
C LYS A 114 -22.85 15.37 14.55
N ALA A 115 -22.80 15.92 13.34
CA ALA A 115 -22.10 15.27 12.24
C ALA A 115 -20.59 15.35 12.52
N GLU A 116 -19.97 14.22 12.89
CA GLU A 116 -18.51 14.11 12.87
C GLU A 116 -18.06 14.12 11.41
N GLU A 117 -17.19 15.06 11.05
CA GLU A 117 -16.64 15.18 9.70
C GLU A 117 -15.26 14.51 9.68
N GLU A 118 -15.02 13.64 8.70
CA GLU A 118 -13.71 13.02 8.46
C GLU A 118 -13.02 13.71 7.28
N ILE A 119 -11.87 14.31 7.53
CA ILE A 119 -11.10 15.04 6.53
C ILE A 119 -9.86 14.21 6.19
N CYS A 120 -9.76 13.73 4.94
CA CYS A 120 -8.56 13.08 4.44
C CYS A 120 -7.45 14.11 4.32
N TRP A 121 -6.31 13.89 4.98
CA TRP A 121 -5.18 14.81 4.98
C TRP A 121 -3.93 14.24 4.30
N GLU A 122 -3.90 12.95 3.95
CA GLU A 122 -2.78 12.35 3.22
C GLU A 122 -3.17 11.03 2.55
N ILE A 123 -2.63 10.78 1.35
CA ILE A 123 -2.89 9.58 0.55
C ILE A 123 -1.56 8.95 0.10
N TRP A 124 -1.43 7.63 0.29
CA TRP A 124 -0.38 6.81 -0.29
C TRP A 124 -0.99 5.77 -1.22
N ARG A 125 -0.63 5.79 -2.50
CA ARG A 125 -0.97 4.75 -3.48
C ARG A 125 0.22 3.84 -3.70
N LEU A 126 -0.01 2.54 -3.54
CA LEU A 126 0.96 1.51 -3.84
C LEU A 126 0.50 0.84 -5.13
N GLU A 127 1.21 1.10 -6.22
CA GLU A 127 0.99 0.47 -7.51
C GLU A 127 1.93 -0.74 -7.63
N VAL A 128 1.35 -1.93 -7.58
CA VAL A 128 2.11 -3.17 -7.45
C VAL A 128 2.10 -3.90 -8.78
N THR A 129 3.29 -4.23 -9.28
CA THR A 129 3.48 -5.03 -10.49
C THR A 129 4.30 -6.27 -10.14
N LEU A 130 3.74 -7.45 -10.45
CA LEU A 130 4.50 -8.69 -10.39
C LEU A 130 5.46 -8.76 -11.58
N ALA A 131 6.74 -8.95 -11.27
CA ALA A 131 7.73 -9.30 -12.27
C ALA A 131 7.43 -10.71 -12.79
N THR A 132 7.02 -10.81 -14.05
CA THR A 132 6.90 -12.12 -14.70
C THR A 132 8.32 -12.58 -15.08
N PRO A 133 8.75 -13.79 -14.67
CA PRO A 133 10.01 -14.34 -15.13
C PRO A 133 9.95 -14.42 -16.65
N LYS A 134 10.82 -13.69 -17.36
CA LYS A 134 11.05 -13.96 -18.78
C LYS A 134 11.63 -15.36 -18.84
N THR A 135 10.84 -16.36 -19.21
CA THR A 135 11.37 -17.67 -19.56
C THR A 135 12.23 -17.43 -20.79
N GLU A 136 13.56 -17.57 -20.68
CA GLU A 136 14.43 -17.66 -21.86
C GLU A 136 14.13 -18.99 -22.56
N LEU A 137 13.06 -19.03 -23.35
CA LEU A 137 12.79 -20.07 -24.33
C LEU A 137 12.86 -19.43 -25.71
N GLY A 138 14.05 -18.91 -26.03
CA GLY A 138 14.40 -18.35 -27.33
C GLY A 138 15.40 -19.24 -28.06
N SER A 139 14.87 -20.23 -28.78
CA SER A 139 15.40 -20.73 -30.06
C SER A 139 16.83 -21.28 -30.11
N GLY A 140 17.07 -22.41 -29.43
CA GLY A 140 18.08 -23.39 -29.83
C GLY A 140 17.49 -24.42 -30.82
N SER A 141 16.85 -23.97 -31.90
CA SER A 141 16.37 -24.85 -32.97
C SER A 141 17.11 -24.55 -34.27
N LEU A 142 17.62 -25.62 -34.87
CA LEU A 142 18.09 -25.75 -36.26
C LEU A 142 19.42 -25.09 -36.61
N LEU A 143 20.52 -25.84 -36.41
CA LEU A 143 21.49 -26.11 -37.48
C LEU A 143 22.09 -27.52 -37.31
N ARG A 144 21.28 -28.55 -37.56
CA ARG A 144 21.81 -29.80 -38.11
C ARG A 144 21.55 -29.74 -39.61
N LYS A 145 22.56 -29.30 -40.35
CA LYS A 145 22.66 -29.61 -41.78
C LYS A 145 23.90 -30.49 -41.92
N GLU A 146 23.66 -31.77 -42.12
CA GLU A 146 24.63 -32.69 -42.71
C GLU A 146 25.18 -32.06 -43.99
N GLN A 147 26.51 -32.08 -44.12
CA GLN A 147 27.20 -31.93 -45.39
C GLN A 147 27.70 -33.33 -45.78
N VAL A 148 27.54 -33.59 -47.07
CA VAL A 148 27.81 -34.81 -47.84
C VAL A 148 29.25 -35.31 -47.68
#